data_AF-A0AAV6W1B6-F1
#
_entry.id   AF-A0AAV6W1B6-F1
#
_cell.length_a   1.000
_cell.length_b   1.000
_cell.length_c   1.000
_cell.angle_alpha   90.00
_cell.angle_beta   90.00
_cell.angle_gamma   90.00
#
_symmetry.space_group_name_H-M   'P 1'
#
loop_
_entity.id
_entity.type
_entity.pdbx_description
1 polymer ?
#
loop_
_entity_poly.entity_id
_entity_poly.type
_entity_poly.pdbx_seq_one_letter_code
_entity_poly.pdbx_strand_id
1 'polypeptide(L)'
;MDHRSRNIILRNKANLELKIDLEQLKPHLVKHKIFSRAMLKDIFETRECDLYTELLTRGPDALGKFLRALNDAEYHEEAKILSPSETLRLQTRMCYKMISKPLGYCKIINNVKFDFNIMEERFGSDMDASELSRVFYEIGYEVFTEHNLTDYQMRESLEKFAANDWTKVDSCIIIILSHGDTSDNQDMIYGVNNIGISKMDIYEMFDNRHCKQLQDKPKIFIFQACRGVREDNGVKESTDATVVRPVKRPFMSDMLVVHSALPNHVSYRDFEKGTWFCQDLVQVLSSDYLNDPLETMLQRVDRKMGIRLSARNMKQVTHIDKYGLKADIYFCLNNLTELPEFYIPFNSS
;
A
#
# COMPACT_ATOMS: atom_id res chain seq x y z
N MET A 1 -5.84 -5.07 -33.67
CA MET A 1 -5.26 -4.43 -32.49
C MET A 1 -4.89 -5.56 -31.56
N ASP A 2 -3.73 -5.52 -30.93
CA ASP A 2 -3.36 -6.53 -29.94
C ASP A 2 -4.13 -6.34 -28.62
N HIS A 3 -4.10 -7.34 -27.74
CA HIS A 3 -4.83 -7.30 -26.47
C HIS A 3 -4.42 -6.12 -25.57
N ARG A 4 -3.13 -5.78 -25.55
CA ARG A 4 -2.60 -4.71 -24.71
C ARG A 4 -3.12 -3.35 -25.17
N SER A 5 -3.01 -3.05 -26.47
CA SER A 5 -3.52 -1.81 -27.05
C SER A 5 -5.02 -1.60 -26.79
N ARG A 6 -5.82 -2.67 -26.79
CA ARG A 6 -7.26 -2.59 -26.46
C ARG A 6 -7.50 -2.18 -25.02
N ASN A 7 -6.78 -2.77 -24.07
CA ASN A 7 -6.95 -2.47 -22.65
C ASN A 7 -6.57 -1.01 -22.31
N ILE A 8 -5.55 -0.46 -22.97
CA ILE A 8 -5.14 0.94 -22.79
C ILE A 8 -6.28 1.90 -23.16
N ILE A 9 -6.98 1.63 -24.27
CA ILE A 9 -8.12 2.46 -24.71
C ILE A 9 -9.31 2.30 -23.76
N LEU A 10 -9.65 1.05 -23.36
CA LEU A 10 -10.78 0.79 -22.47
C LEU A 10 -10.61 1.44 -21.09
N ARG A 11 -9.43 1.33 -20.47
CA ARG A 11 -9.14 1.92 -19.16
C ARG A 11 -9.26 3.45 -19.15
N ASN A 12 -8.95 4.10 -20.27
CA ASN A 12 -8.98 5.55 -20.39
C ASN A 12 -10.25 6.07 -21.07
N LYS A 13 -11.18 5.20 -21.49
CA LYS A 13 -12.35 5.56 -22.29
C LYS A 13 -13.15 6.72 -21.72
N ALA A 14 -13.50 6.66 -20.43
CA ALA A 14 -14.27 7.72 -19.77
C ALA A 14 -13.53 9.08 -19.78
N ASN A 15 -12.20 9.08 -19.63
CA ASN A 15 -11.41 10.29 -19.68
C ASN A 15 -11.35 10.86 -21.11
N LEU A 16 -11.18 9.98 -22.09
CA LEU A 16 -11.18 10.35 -23.51
C LEU A 16 -12.53 10.93 -23.94
N GLU A 17 -13.65 10.32 -23.53
CA GLU A 17 -15.01 10.81 -23.80
C GLU A 17 -15.28 12.18 -23.17
N LEU A 18 -14.69 12.48 -22.01
CA LEU A 18 -14.86 13.75 -21.32
C LEU A 18 -14.02 14.88 -21.91
N LYS A 19 -12.84 14.57 -22.47
CA LYS A 19 -11.84 15.58 -22.86
C LYS A 19 -11.70 15.81 -24.36
N ILE A 20 -12.05 14.82 -25.17
CA ILE A 20 -11.87 14.90 -26.62
C ILE A 20 -13.15 15.40 -27.26
N ASP A 21 -13.04 16.51 -27.99
CA ASP A 21 -14.09 16.94 -28.92
C ASP A 21 -13.99 16.11 -30.20
N LEU A 22 -15.05 15.34 -30.45
CA LEU A 22 -15.16 14.47 -31.62
C LEU A 22 -15.15 15.26 -32.94
N GLU A 23 -15.74 16.46 -32.99
CA GLU A 23 -15.74 17.27 -34.21
C GLU A 23 -14.34 17.81 -34.53
N GLN A 24 -13.57 18.20 -33.51
CA GLN A 24 -12.16 18.58 -33.66
C GLN A 24 -11.30 17.40 -34.11
N LEU A 25 -11.56 16.19 -33.61
CA LEU A 25 -10.75 15.00 -33.92
C LEU A 25 -11.04 14.41 -35.31
N LYS A 26 -12.26 14.56 -35.83
CA LYS A 26 -12.75 13.93 -37.08
C LYS A 26 -11.82 14.12 -38.30
N PRO A 27 -11.33 15.33 -38.64
CA PRO A 27 -10.45 15.54 -39.80
C PRO A 27 -9.15 14.72 -39.71
N HIS A 28 -8.64 14.51 -38.49
CA HIS A 28 -7.40 13.79 -38.24
C HIS A 28 -7.60 12.28 -38.34
N LEU A 29 -8.75 11.75 -37.92
CA LEU A 29 -9.10 10.33 -38.11
C LEU A 29 -9.22 9.97 -39.60
N VAL A 30 -9.77 10.90 -40.41
CA VAL A 30 -9.83 10.78 -41.87
C VAL A 30 -8.42 10.79 -42.46
N LYS A 31 -7.59 11.78 -42.08
CA LYS A 31 -6.20 11.93 -42.54
C LYS A 31 -5.38 10.67 -42.31
N HIS A 32 -5.49 10.07 -41.11
CA HIS A 32 -4.73 8.88 -40.73
C HIS A 32 -5.36 7.55 -41.19
N LYS A 33 -6.50 7.59 -41.89
CA LYS A 33 -7.20 6.43 -42.48
C LYS A 33 -7.40 5.30 -41.46
N ILE A 34 -7.90 5.65 -40.27
CA ILE A 34 -8.18 4.69 -39.18
C ILE A 34 -9.48 3.93 -39.46
N PHE A 35 -10.47 4.64 -40.01
CA PHE A 35 -11.82 4.14 -40.29
C PHE A 35 -12.14 4.25 -41.78
N SER A 36 -13.06 3.40 -42.25
CA SER A 36 -13.63 3.53 -43.60
C SER A 36 -14.60 4.72 -43.66
N ARG A 37 -14.95 5.18 -44.87
CA ARG A 37 -15.95 6.24 -45.05
C ARG A 37 -17.32 5.88 -44.47
N ALA A 38 -17.72 4.61 -44.59
CA ALA A 38 -18.98 4.11 -44.01
C ALA A 38 -18.94 4.22 -42.48
N MET A 39 -17.87 3.73 -41.86
CA MET A 39 -17.72 3.79 -40.39
C MET A 39 -17.65 5.22 -39.87
N LEU A 40 -17.00 6.14 -40.59
CA LEU A 40 -16.99 7.55 -40.20
C LEU A 40 -18.38 8.18 -40.28
N LYS A 41 -19.20 7.77 -41.24
CA LYS A 41 -20.61 8.16 -41.29
C LYS A 41 -21.36 7.61 -40.08
N ASP A 42 -21.13 6.34 -39.75
CA ASP A 42 -21.81 5.67 -38.64
C ASP A 42 -21.46 6.28 -37.27
N ILE A 43 -20.21 6.71 -37.10
CA ILE A 43 -19.71 7.33 -35.87
C ILE A 43 -20.17 8.78 -35.73
N PHE A 44 -20.01 9.60 -36.77
CA PHE A 44 -20.16 11.06 -36.66
C PHE A 44 -21.51 11.59 -37.17
N GLU A 45 -22.11 10.96 -38.18
CA GLU A 45 -23.34 11.44 -38.79
C GLU A 45 -24.58 10.73 -38.23
N THR A 46 -24.61 9.40 -38.25
CA THR A 46 -25.77 8.63 -37.77
C THR A 46 -25.69 8.31 -36.27
N ARG A 47 -24.47 8.37 -35.69
CA ARG A 47 -24.18 8.02 -34.28
C ARG A 47 -24.68 6.62 -33.90
N GLU A 48 -24.67 5.69 -34.86
CA GLU A 48 -25.06 4.29 -34.65
C GLU A 48 -23.99 3.51 -33.88
N CYS A 49 -22.73 3.94 -33.94
CA CYS A 49 -21.59 3.28 -33.31
C CYS A 49 -20.72 4.24 -32.51
N ASP A 50 -20.19 3.77 -31.37
CA ASP A 50 -19.22 4.50 -30.55
C ASP A 50 -17.81 4.43 -31.16
N LEU A 51 -17.14 5.58 -31.27
CA LEU A 51 -15.78 5.72 -31.83
C LEU A 51 -14.80 4.74 -31.17
N TYR A 52 -14.78 4.70 -29.84
CA TYR A 52 -13.81 3.90 -29.09
C TYR A 52 -14.09 2.41 -29.24
N THR A 53 -15.36 2.01 -29.23
CA THR A 53 -15.78 0.63 -29.49
C THR A 53 -15.35 0.19 -30.89
N GLU A 54 -15.55 1.03 -31.90
CA GLU A 54 -15.16 0.73 -33.28
C GLU A 54 -13.63 0.71 -33.45
N LEU A 55 -12.89 1.55 -32.71
CA LEU A 55 -11.43 1.58 -32.71
C LEU A 55 -10.83 0.24 -32.24
N LEU A 56 -11.43 -0.42 -31.24
CA LEU A 56 -10.95 -1.70 -30.69
C LEU A 56 -11.00 -2.86 -31.69
N THR A 57 -11.87 -2.75 -32.71
CA THR A 57 -12.03 -3.77 -33.76
C THR A 57 -11.00 -3.62 -34.89
N ARG A 58 -10.21 -2.55 -34.91
CA ARG A 58 -9.25 -2.25 -36.00
C ARG A 58 -7.98 -3.11 -35.93
N GLY A 59 -7.16 -3.06 -36.99
CA GLY A 59 -5.89 -3.80 -37.12
C GLY A 59 -4.80 -3.41 -36.11
N PRO A 60 -3.63 -4.08 -36.13
CA PRO A 60 -2.55 -3.85 -35.14
C PRO A 60 -2.03 -2.41 -35.13
N ASP A 61 -1.96 -1.74 -36.28
CA ASP A 61 -1.44 -0.36 -36.38
C ASP A 61 -2.43 0.73 -35.94
N ALA A 62 -3.64 0.36 -35.54
CA ALA A 62 -4.72 1.31 -35.29
C ALA A 62 -4.42 2.24 -34.11
N LEU A 63 -3.85 1.73 -33.02
CA LEU A 63 -3.47 2.57 -31.88
C LEU A 63 -2.40 3.60 -32.29
N GLY A 64 -1.35 3.17 -33.00
CA GLY A 64 -0.30 4.09 -33.45
C GLY A 64 -0.82 5.19 -34.40
N LYS A 65 -1.80 4.86 -35.27
CA LYS A 65 -2.48 5.86 -36.10
C LYS A 65 -3.36 6.80 -35.27
N PHE A 66 -4.06 6.27 -34.27
CA PHE A 66 -4.90 7.07 -33.36
C PHE A 66 -4.07 8.05 -32.52
N LEU A 67 -2.92 7.62 -31.99
CA LEU A 67 -1.99 8.49 -31.26
C LEU A 67 -1.48 9.66 -32.12
N ARG A 68 -1.21 9.42 -33.41
CA ARG A 68 -0.84 10.49 -34.35
C ARG A 68 -2.02 11.43 -34.63
N ALA A 69 -3.24 10.89 -34.74
CA ALA A 69 -4.43 11.71 -34.92
C ALA A 69 -4.69 12.61 -33.71
N LEU A 70 -4.52 12.10 -32.48
CA LEU A 70 -4.64 12.89 -31.25
C LEU A 70 -3.59 14.00 -31.18
N ASN A 71 -2.33 13.68 -31.45
CA ASN A 71 -1.26 14.69 -31.46
C ASN A 71 -1.47 15.77 -32.54
N ASP A 72 -1.90 15.38 -33.74
CA ASP A 72 -2.21 16.33 -34.81
C ASP A 72 -3.41 17.24 -34.45
N ALA A 73 -4.29 16.78 -33.57
CA ALA A 73 -5.47 17.50 -33.07
C ALA A 73 -5.19 18.25 -31.75
N GLU A 74 -3.92 18.35 -31.33
CA GLU A 74 -3.45 19.01 -30.09
C GLU A 74 -3.83 18.32 -28.77
N TYR A 75 -4.33 17.07 -28.80
CA TYR A 75 -4.59 16.23 -27.62
C TYR A 75 -3.32 15.49 -27.16
N HIS A 76 -2.27 16.25 -26.86
CA HIS A 76 -0.95 15.70 -26.52
C HIS A 76 -0.95 14.89 -25.22
N GLU A 77 -1.71 15.33 -24.21
CA GLU A 77 -1.75 14.66 -22.91
C GLU A 77 -2.51 13.33 -22.99
N GLU A 78 -3.61 13.29 -23.74
CA GLU A 78 -4.37 12.07 -24.00
C GLU A 78 -3.54 11.10 -24.85
N ALA A 79 -2.80 11.60 -25.85
CA ALA A 79 -1.89 10.78 -26.64
C ALA A 79 -0.73 10.21 -25.80
N LYS A 80 -0.19 10.98 -24.86
CA LYS A 80 0.83 10.54 -23.90
C LYS A 80 0.32 9.39 -23.02
N ILE A 81 -0.86 9.56 -22.42
CA ILE A 81 -1.51 8.53 -21.57
C ILE A 81 -1.70 7.20 -22.32
N LEU A 82 -2.07 7.28 -23.60
CA LEU A 82 -2.30 6.11 -24.45
C LEU A 82 -1.02 5.53 -25.09
N SER A 83 0.13 6.20 -24.95
CA SER A 83 1.38 5.78 -25.58
C SER A 83 1.96 4.55 -24.84
N PRO A 84 2.30 3.45 -25.54
CA PRO A 84 2.80 2.24 -24.89
C PRO A 84 4.03 2.47 -24.01
N SER A 85 4.85 3.50 -24.28
CA SER A 85 6.07 3.86 -23.55
C SER A 85 5.78 4.53 -22.19
N GLU A 86 4.77 5.40 -22.11
CA GLU A 86 4.30 5.98 -20.83
C GLU A 86 3.34 5.04 -20.12
N THR A 87 2.49 4.28 -20.84
CA THR A 87 1.66 3.23 -20.22
C THR A 87 2.50 2.05 -19.69
N LEU A 88 3.70 1.77 -20.24
CA LEU A 88 4.68 0.87 -19.62
C LEU A 88 5.19 1.40 -18.27
N ARG A 89 5.30 2.73 -18.14
CA ARG A 89 5.70 3.39 -16.88
C ARG A 89 4.53 3.62 -15.93
N LEU A 90 3.29 3.63 -16.45
CA LEU A 90 2.10 4.03 -15.69
C LEU A 90 1.09 2.90 -15.43
N GLN A 91 1.15 1.71 -16.05
CA GLN A 91 0.00 0.79 -15.95
C GLN A 91 0.19 -0.72 -16.21
N THR A 92 1.28 -1.31 -15.72
CA THR A 92 1.14 -2.61 -15.04
C THR A 92 1.54 -2.41 -13.59
N ARG A 93 0.55 -2.25 -12.70
CA ARG A 93 0.80 -2.39 -11.26
C ARG A 93 1.29 -3.82 -11.05
N MET A 94 2.60 -4.00 -10.93
CA MET A 94 3.14 -5.29 -10.55
C MET A 94 2.65 -5.59 -9.14
N CYS A 95 2.29 -6.84 -8.87
CA CYS A 95 1.92 -7.26 -7.52
C CYS A 95 2.92 -8.30 -7.00
N TYR A 96 3.10 -8.34 -5.67
CA TYR A 96 3.76 -9.49 -5.06
C TYR A 96 2.92 -10.75 -5.26
N LYS A 97 3.58 -11.89 -5.45
CA LYS A 97 2.93 -13.19 -5.41
C LYS A 97 2.36 -13.41 -4.01
N MET A 98 1.04 -13.43 -3.89
CA MET A 98 0.29 -13.57 -2.63
C MET A 98 -0.82 -14.62 -2.82
N ILE A 99 -0.44 -15.89 -2.96
CA ILE A 99 -1.34 -17.01 -3.31
C ILE A 99 -1.22 -18.24 -2.39
N SER A 100 -0.21 -18.26 -1.52
CA SER A 100 0.06 -19.36 -0.60
C SER A 100 -1.05 -19.51 0.43
N LYS A 101 -1.16 -20.71 1.01
CA LYS A 101 -2.10 -21.03 2.08
C LYS A 101 -1.34 -21.70 3.22
N PRO A 102 -1.07 -21.01 4.34
CA PRO A 102 -1.44 -19.62 4.63
C PRO A 102 -0.68 -18.60 3.75
N LEU A 103 -1.19 -17.37 3.65
CA LEU A 103 -0.55 -16.27 2.90
C LEU A 103 0.82 -15.89 3.50
N GLY A 104 0.96 -16.11 4.80
CA GLY A 104 2.08 -15.65 5.60
C GLY A 104 1.89 -16.02 7.05
N TYR A 105 2.91 -15.68 7.83
CA TYR A 105 2.84 -15.72 9.29
C TYR A 105 2.72 -14.29 9.82
N CYS A 106 1.90 -14.13 10.86
CA CYS A 106 1.69 -12.86 11.54
C CYS A 106 2.08 -13.00 13.01
N LYS A 107 3.04 -12.19 13.48
CA LYS A 107 3.44 -12.11 14.89
C LYS A 107 2.83 -10.86 15.51
N ILE A 108 2.12 -11.03 16.62
CA ILE A 108 1.58 -9.93 17.43
C ILE A 108 2.22 -9.98 18.81
N ILE A 109 2.92 -8.91 19.19
CA ILE A 109 3.41 -8.72 20.56
C ILE A 109 2.61 -7.58 21.18
N ASN A 110 1.88 -7.89 22.26
CA ASN A 110 1.02 -6.95 22.96
C ASN A 110 1.50 -6.74 24.40
N ASN A 111 2.20 -5.63 24.65
CA ASN A 111 2.67 -5.25 25.97
C ASN A 111 1.69 -4.25 26.60
N VAL A 112 1.12 -4.64 27.73
CA VAL A 112 0.04 -3.91 28.41
C VAL A 112 0.48 -3.45 29.79
N LYS A 113 1.08 -4.35 30.58
CA LYS A 113 1.44 -4.12 31.99
C LYS A 113 2.94 -3.98 32.12
N PHE A 114 3.40 -2.82 32.57
CA PHE A 114 4.81 -2.48 32.69
C PHE A 114 5.25 -2.48 34.15
N ASP A 115 6.48 -2.92 34.38
CA ASP A 115 7.03 -3.12 35.71
C ASP A 115 7.13 -1.80 36.49
N PHE A 116 6.88 -1.89 37.79
CA PHE A 116 7.01 -0.80 38.76
C PHE A 116 6.15 0.45 38.47
N ASN A 117 5.16 0.35 37.58
CA ASN A 117 4.32 1.47 37.13
C ASN A 117 5.14 2.66 36.62
N ILE A 118 6.33 2.40 36.04
CA ILE A 118 7.16 3.46 35.42
C ILE A 118 6.46 4.00 34.17
N MET A 119 5.84 3.12 33.39
CA MET A 119 5.00 3.46 32.25
C MET A 119 3.54 3.08 32.55
N GLU A 120 2.61 3.87 32.01
CA GLU A 120 1.16 3.64 32.22
C GLU A 120 0.69 2.32 31.60
N GLU A 121 -0.25 1.65 32.27
CA GLU A 121 -0.89 0.45 31.73
C GLU A 121 -1.67 0.75 30.44
N ARG A 122 -1.57 -0.13 29.44
CA ARG A 122 -2.16 0.09 28.10
C ARG A 122 -3.57 -0.50 27.95
N PHE A 123 -4.50 -0.06 28.80
CA PHE A 123 -5.92 -0.47 28.75
C PHE A 123 -6.52 -0.37 27.34
N GLY A 124 -7.26 -1.38 26.91
CA GLY A 124 -7.82 -1.47 25.55
C GLY A 124 -6.87 -2.07 24.51
N SER A 125 -5.57 -2.21 24.79
CA SER A 125 -4.63 -2.83 23.84
C SER A 125 -4.86 -4.34 23.64
N ASP A 126 -5.44 -5.04 24.63
CA ASP A 126 -5.87 -6.43 24.44
C ASP A 126 -7.01 -6.54 23.42
N MET A 127 -7.91 -5.54 23.36
CA MET A 127 -8.95 -5.47 22.34
C MET A 127 -8.33 -5.27 20.95
N ASP A 128 -7.37 -4.35 20.84
CA ASP A 128 -6.61 -4.13 19.60
C ASP A 128 -5.92 -5.41 19.12
N ALA A 129 -5.22 -6.11 20.03
CA ALA A 129 -4.53 -7.36 19.72
C ALA A 129 -5.51 -8.45 19.25
N SER A 130 -6.65 -8.57 19.92
CA SER A 130 -7.71 -9.53 19.57
C SER A 130 -8.29 -9.26 18.18
N GLU A 131 -8.66 -8.01 17.89
CA GLU A 131 -9.25 -7.64 16.60
C GLU A 131 -8.24 -7.72 15.44
N LEU A 132 -6.99 -7.34 15.67
CA LEU A 132 -5.91 -7.54 14.69
C LEU A 132 -5.66 -9.02 14.44
N SER A 133 -5.62 -9.84 15.50
CA SER A 133 -5.48 -11.28 15.35
C SER A 133 -6.64 -11.89 14.54
N ARG A 134 -7.87 -11.45 14.81
CA ARG A 134 -9.07 -11.90 14.09
C ARG A 134 -9.01 -11.54 12.61
N VAL A 135 -8.75 -10.27 12.28
CA VAL A 135 -8.78 -9.82 10.88
C VAL A 135 -7.66 -10.46 10.04
N PHE A 136 -6.44 -10.60 10.58
CA PHE A 136 -5.36 -11.25 9.84
C PHE A 136 -5.56 -12.76 9.70
N TYR A 137 -6.17 -13.41 10.69
CA TYR A 137 -6.61 -14.80 10.55
C TYR A 137 -7.66 -14.95 9.43
N GLU A 138 -8.67 -14.07 9.39
CA GLU A 138 -9.71 -14.06 8.33
C GLU A 138 -9.14 -13.79 6.94
N ILE A 139 -8.12 -12.92 6.84
CA ILE A 139 -7.40 -12.65 5.58
C ILE A 139 -6.64 -13.90 5.10
N GLY A 140 -6.25 -14.81 5.99
CA GLY A 140 -5.59 -16.07 5.65
C GLY A 140 -4.15 -16.21 6.16
N TYR A 141 -3.79 -15.49 7.23
CA TYR A 141 -2.53 -15.66 7.94
C TYR A 141 -2.63 -16.68 9.07
N GLU A 142 -1.52 -17.33 9.39
CA GLU A 142 -1.36 -17.99 10.68
C GLU A 142 -0.82 -16.98 11.69
N VAL A 143 -1.56 -16.75 12.79
CA VAL A 143 -1.32 -15.66 13.73
C VAL A 143 -0.79 -16.18 15.06
N PHE A 144 0.31 -15.59 15.53
CA PHE A 144 0.97 -15.90 16.79
C PHE A 144 0.97 -14.67 17.69
N THR A 145 0.19 -14.72 18.78
CA THR A 145 0.05 -13.59 19.72
C THR A 145 0.73 -13.90 21.04
N GLU A 146 1.56 -12.98 21.52
CA GLU A 146 2.22 -13.04 22.82
C GLU A 146 2.00 -11.74 23.60
N HIS A 147 1.97 -11.85 24.92
CA HIS A 147 1.62 -10.74 25.80
C HIS A 147 2.73 -10.47 26.82
N ASN A 148 2.91 -9.18 27.13
CA ASN A 148 3.73 -8.70 28.23
C ASN A 148 5.15 -9.29 28.26
N LEU A 149 5.86 -9.17 27.14
CA LEU A 149 7.24 -9.65 27.00
C LEU A 149 8.23 -8.58 27.47
N THR A 150 9.27 -9.00 28.19
CA THR A 150 10.45 -8.17 28.44
C THR A 150 11.23 -7.91 27.15
N ASP A 151 12.15 -6.95 27.14
CA ASP A 151 12.98 -6.68 25.96
C ASP A 151 13.75 -7.93 25.49
N TYR A 152 14.29 -8.72 26.41
CA TYR A 152 14.96 -9.98 26.09
C TYR A 152 14.01 -11.00 25.46
N GLN A 153 12.83 -11.18 26.04
CA GLN A 153 11.81 -12.11 25.52
C GLN A 153 11.28 -11.66 24.15
N MET A 154 11.12 -10.35 23.93
CA MET A 154 10.76 -9.80 22.62
C MET A 154 11.81 -10.15 21.57
N ARG A 155 13.10 -9.91 21.85
CA ARG A 155 14.20 -10.27 20.92
C ARG A 155 14.18 -11.77 20.63
N GLU A 156 14.17 -12.60 21.67
CA GLU A 156 14.17 -14.06 21.52
C GLU A 156 12.97 -14.56 20.70
N SER A 157 11.78 -13.99 20.96
CA SER A 157 10.56 -14.32 20.23
C SER A 157 10.62 -13.91 18.76
N LEU A 158 11.10 -12.70 18.47
CA LEU A 158 11.25 -12.20 17.09
C LEU A 158 12.33 -12.97 16.32
N GLU A 159 13.43 -13.35 16.97
CA GLU A 159 14.48 -14.19 16.39
C GLU A 159 13.95 -15.60 16.07
N LYS A 160 13.22 -16.23 17.00
CA LYS A 160 12.53 -17.51 16.75
C LYS A 160 11.54 -17.39 15.59
N PHE A 161 10.82 -16.28 15.52
CA PHE A 161 9.87 -16.02 14.43
C PHE A 161 10.58 -15.84 13.08
N ALA A 162 11.68 -15.10 13.04
CA ALA A 162 12.51 -14.91 11.85
C ALA A 162 13.11 -16.23 11.33
N ALA A 163 13.32 -17.20 12.23
CA ALA A 163 13.84 -18.53 11.91
C ALA A 163 12.79 -19.53 11.36
N ASN A 164 11.53 -19.13 11.21
CA ASN A 164 10.51 -19.98 10.58
C ASN A 164 10.86 -20.37 9.13
N ASP A 165 10.24 -21.45 8.64
CA ASP A 165 10.31 -21.84 7.23
C ASP A 165 9.40 -20.93 6.39
N TRP A 166 10.00 -19.91 5.77
CA TRP A 166 9.31 -18.95 4.93
C TRP A 166 9.16 -19.43 3.49
N THR A 167 9.73 -20.58 3.09
CA THR A 167 9.64 -21.07 1.71
C THR A 167 8.20 -21.41 1.29
N LYS A 168 7.33 -21.71 2.26
CA LYS A 168 5.95 -22.17 2.06
C LYS A 168 4.90 -21.07 2.03
N VAL A 169 5.28 -19.84 2.38
CA VAL A 169 4.37 -18.71 2.50
C VAL A 169 4.89 -17.52 1.70
N ASP A 170 4.03 -16.55 1.44
CA ASP A 170 4.34 -15.45 0.53
C ASP A 170 4.69 -14.14 1.24
N SER A 171 4.41 -14.00 2.53
CA SER A 171 4.61 -12.74 3.26
C SER A 171 4.87 -12.91 4.75
N CYS A 172 5.37 -11.84 5.38
CA CYS A 172 5.62 -11.75 6.81
C CYS A 172 4.94 -10.50 7.38
N ILE A 173 4.24 -10.65 8.50
CA ILE A 173 3.65 -9.52 9.24
C ILE A 173 4.14 -9.54 10.69
N ILE A 174 4.60 -8.38 11.18
CA ILE A 174 5.01 -8.17 12.57
C ILE A 174 4.26 -6.96 13.11
N ILE A 175 3.50 -7.18 14.17
CA ILE A 175 2.69 -6.16 14.84
C ILE A 175 3.18 -6.05 16.28
N ILE A 176 3.58 -4.85 16.70
CA ILE A 176 3.98 -4.61 18.08
C ILE A 176 3.14 -3.47 18.66
N LEU A 177 2.36 -3.80 19.67
CA LEU A 177 1.55 -2.88 20.46
C LEU A 177 2.26 -2.67 21.79
N SER A 178 2.94 -1.54 21.97
CA SER A 178 3.68 -1.23 23.18
C SER A 178 3.80 0.29 23.39
N HIS A 179 4.53 0.70 24.43
CA HIS A 179 5.08 2.05 24.50
C HIS A 179 6.29 2.17 23.56
N GLY A 180 6.52 3.38 23.09
CA GLY A 180 7.66 3.71 22.25
C GLY A 180 8.04 5.16 22.46
N ASP A 181 9.28 5.47 22.10
CA ASP A 181 9.84 6.81 22.18
C ASP A 181 10.85 7.00 21.04
N THR A 182 11.20 8.24 20.76
CA THR A 182 12.31 8.57 19.87
C THR A 182 13.40 9.24 20.71
N SER A 183 14.41 8.47 21.10
CA SER A 183 15.56 8.91 21.90
C SER A 183 16.84 8.86 21.07
N ASP A 184 17.69 9.89 21.14
CA ASP A 184 18.99 9.92 20.43
C ASP A 184 18.91 9.62 18.91
N ASN A 185 17.85 10.11 18.26
CA ASN A 185 17.51 9.83 16.85
C ASN A 185 17.25 8.35 16.53
N GLN A 186 16.91 7.55 17.53
CA GLN A 186 16.49 6.16 17.37
C GLN A 186 15.07 5.97 17.84
N ASP A 187 14.29 5.26 17.01
CA ASP A 187 12.94 4.85 17.37
C ASP A 187 12.99 3.59 18.21
N MET A 188 12.54 3.70 19.45
CA MET A 188 12.55 2.62 20.44
C MET A 188 11.16 2.05 20.65
N ILE A 189 11.10 0.76 20.99
CA ILE A 189 9.91 0.08 21.47
C ILE A 189 10.22 -0.67 22.77
N TYR A 190 9.36 -0.55 23.76
CA TYR A 190 9.67 -1.00 25.11
C TYR A 190 9.14 -2.41 25.40
N GLY A 191 9.96 -3.22 26.07
CA GLY A 191 9.52 -4.39 26.81
C GLY A 191 8.84 -3.99 28.12
N VAL A 192 8.13 -4.93 28.76
CA VAL A 192 7.42 -4.66 30.03
C VAL A 192 8.34 -4.27 31.17
N ASN A 193 9.61 -4.65 31.10
CA ASN A 193 10.65 -4.26 32.04
C ASN A 193 11.18 -2.83 31.81
N ASN A 194 10.51 -2.04 30.97
CA ASN A 194 10.85 -0.64 30.64
C ASN A 194 12.20 -0.49 29.92
N ILE A 195 12.72 -1.56 29.33
CA ILE A 195 13.93 -1.53 28.49
C ILE A 195 13.52 -1.46 27.01
N GLY A 196 14.12 -0.53 26.28
CA GLY A 196 13.84 -0.31 24.86
C GLY A 196 14.64 -1.22 23.93
N ILE A 197 14.03 -1.59 22.81
CA ILE A 197 14.66 -2.21 21.65
C ILE A 197 14.55 -1.23 20.48
N SER A 198 15.63 -1.05 19.71
CA SER A 198 15.58 -0.23 18.51
C SER A 198 14.72 -0.92 17.44
N LYS A 199 13.81 -0.17 16.80
CA LYS A 199 13.05 -0.70 15.65
C LYS A 199 13.98 -1.11 14.50
N MET A 200 15.15 -0.48 14.37
CA MET A 200 16.14 -0.88 13.37
C MET A 200 16.67 -2.28 13.64
N ASP A 201 16.95 -2.64 14.90
CA ASP A 201 17.39 -4.00 15.26
C ASP A 201 16.31 -5.03 14.86
N ILE A 202 15.04 -4.68 15.05
CA ILE A 202 13.91 -5.51 14.63
C ILE A 202 13.88 -5.64 13.10
N TYR A 203 14.05 -4.57 12.34
CA TYR A 203 14.06 -4.63 10.87
C TYR A 203 15.23 -5.49 10.37
N GLU A 204 16.40 -5.37 10.98
CA GLU A 204 17.59 -6.14 10.60
C GLU A 204 17.37 -7.64 10.73
N MET A 205 16.65 -8.11 11.76
CA MET A 205 16.30 -9.54 11.92
C MET A 205 15.58 -10.13 10.70
N PHE A 206 14.83 -9.32 9.95
CA PHE A 206 14.04 -9.74 8.79
C PHE A 206 14.54 -9.16 7.46
N ASP A 207 15.70 -8.52 7.45
CA ASP A 207 16.28 -7.98 6.22
C ASP A 207 16.73 -9.12 5.28
N ASN A 208 17.07 -8.75 4.03
CA ASN A 208 17.45 -9.73 3.03
C ASN A 208 18.77 -10.46 3.35
N ARG A 209 19.59 -9.97 4.29
CA ARG A 209 20.83 -10.64 4.72
C ARG A 209 20.55 -11.70 5.77
N HIS A 210 19.76 -11.35 6.78
CA HIS A 210 19.52 -12.21 7.94
C HIS A 210 18.38 -13.21 7.67
N CYS A 211 17.35 -12.80 6.92
CA CYS A 211 16.25 -13.68 6.54
C CYS A 211 16.16 -13.86 5.01
N LYS A 212 17.11 -14.64 4.46
CA LYS A 212 17.21 -14.85 2.99
C LYS A 212 15.94 -15.40 2.34
N GLN A 213 15.15 -16.20 3.07
CA GLN A 213 13.92 -16.78 2.55
C GLN A 213 12.77 -15.76 2.38
N LEU A 214 12.91 -14.57 2.98
CA LEU A 214 12.00 -13.42 2.80
C LEU A 214 12.48 -12.44 1.72
N GLN A 215 13.56 -12.76 0.99
CA GLN A 215 13.95 -11.96 -0.17
C GLN A 215 12.82 -11.92 -1.20
N ASP A 216 12.56 -10.73 -1.73
CA ASP A 216 11.49 -10.46 -2.71
C ASP A 216 10.07 -10.79 -2.24
N LYS A 217 9.89 -10.99 -0.93
CA LYS A 217 8.57 -11.13 -0.27
C LYS A 217 8.24 -9.89 0.54
N PRO A 218 6.97 -9.45 0.57
CA PRO A 218 6.57 -8.31 1.36
C PRO A 218 6.68 -8.62 2.87
N LYS A 219 7.33 -7.70 3.58
CA LYS A 219 7.54 -7.69 5.03
C LYS A 219 6.84 -6.48 5.61
N ILE A 220 5.75 -6.70 6.34
CA ILE A 220 4.88 -5.63 6.83
C ILE A 220 5.09 -5.48 8.33
N PHE A 221 5.50 -4.30 8.77
CA PHE A 221 5.64 -3.97 10.19
C PHE A 221 4.57 -2.96 10.58
N ILE A 222 3.88 -3.21 11.68
CA ILE A 222 2.86 -2.32 12.22
C ILE A 222 3.22 -2.01 13.67
N PHE A 223 3.48 -0.74 13.96
CA PHE A 223 3.78 -0.28 15.31
C PHE A 223 2.68 0.63 15.83
N GLN A 224 1.99 0.15 16.86
CA GLN A 224 1.09 0.96 17.69
C GLN A 224 1.85 1.39 18.93
N ALA A 225 2.65 2.44 18.78
CA ALA A 225 3.48 3.02 19.82
C ALA A 225 3.65 4.53 19.59
N CYS A 226 3.83 5.29 20.67
CA CYS A 226 4.21 6.69 20.57
C CYS A 226 5.61 6.81 19.93
N ARG A 227 5.90 7.96 19.32
CA ARG A 227 7.24 8.29 18.78
C ARG A 227 7.81 9.55 19.42
N GLY A 228 7.33 9.90 20.62
CA GLY A 228 7.69 11.11 21.37
C GLY A 228 6.50 11.74 22.09
N VAL A 229 6.70 12.98 22.58
CA VAL A 229 5.81 13.70 23.52
C VAL A 229 5.07 14.91 22.92
N ARG A 230 5.20 15.20 21.62
CA ARG A 230 4.53 16.37 21.01
C ARG A 230 3.07 16.04 20.66
N GLU A 231 2.21 16.96 21.05
CA GLU A 231 0.78 16.95 20.79
C GLU A 231 0.51 17.64 19.43
N ASP A 232 -0.17 16.96 18.48
CA ASP A 232 -0.50 17.53 17.16
C ASP A 232 -1.72 18.47 17.23
N ASN A 233 -1.44 19.77 17.36
CA ASN A 233 -2.46 20.82 17.42
C ASN A 233 -3.12 21.11 16.06
N GLY A 234 -2.70 20.47 14.97
CA GLY A 234 -3.10 20.78 13.61
C GLY A 234 -2.56 22.13 13.11
N VAL A 235 -2.31 22.25 11.81
CA VAL A 235 -1.83 23.49 11.17
C VAL A 235 -2.64 23.75 9.89
N LYS A 236 -2.96 25.01 9.60
CA LYS A 236 -3.49 25.44 8.28
C LYS A 236 -2.33 25.45 7.27
N GLU A 237 -2.54 24.81 6.13
CA GLU A 237 -1.53 24.49 5.11
C GLU A 237 -0.51 25.60 4.82
N SER A 238 0.77 25.19 4.83
CA SER A 238 1.78 25.68 3.90
C SER A 238 2.78 24.56 3.64
N THR A 239 2.99 24.24 2.37
CA THR A 239 3.96 23.27 1.86
C THR A 239 5.40 23.72 2.11
N ASP A 240 6.21 22.84 2.71
CA ASP A 240 7.62 22.69 2.34
C ASP A 240 8.10 21.29 2.74
N ALA A 241 8.56 20.52 1.75
CA ALA A 241 9.10 19.18 1.93
C ALA A 241 10.60 19.26 2.26
N THR A 242 11.01 18.67 3.38
CA THR A 242 12.43 18.54 3.71
C THR A 242 13.01 17.24 3.15
N VAL A 243 14.25 17.36 2.66
CA VAL A 243 15.02 16.37 1.91
C VAL A 243 15.53 15.25 2.82
N VAL A 244 15.30 13.99 2.44
CA VAL A 244 15.95 12.81 3.05
C VAL A 244 17.18 12.40 2.22
N ARG A 245 18.30 12.14 2.91
CA ARG A 245 19.61 11.76 2.33
C ARG A 245 19.60 10.33 1.77
N PRO A 246 20.48 10.00 0.79
CA PRO A 246 20.45 8.72 0.10
C PRO A 246 21.24 7.64 0.85
N VAL A 247 20.60 6.51 1.18
CA VAL A 247 21.29 5.27 1.55
C VAL A 247 21.44 4.41 0.29
N LYS A 248 22.69 4.07 -0.06
CA LYS A 248 23.06 3.13 -1.14
C LYS A 248 22.24 1.83 -0.99
N ARG A 249 21.65 1.35 -2.10
CA ARG A 249 20.76 0.17 -2.22
C ARG A 249 20.65 -0.68 -0.94
N PRO A 250 19.59 -0.50 -0.14
CA PRO A 250 19.55 -1.03 1.22
C PRO A 250 19.28 -2.54 1.24
N PHE A 251 19.92 -3.25 2.18
CA PHE A 251 19.58 -4.64 2.55
C PHE A 251 18.12 -4.77 3.02
N MET A 252 17.51 -3.65 3.42
CA MET A 252 16.10 -3.48 3.72
C MET A 252 15.34 -3.14 2.42
N SER A 253 14.87 -4.17 1.71
CA SER A 253 13.90 -4.02 0.61
C SER A 253 12.66 -4.85 0.85
N ASP A 254 11.59 -4.53 0.11
CA ASP A 254 10.30 -5.19 0.23
C ASP A 254 9.69 -5.06 1.64
N MET A 255 10.00 -3.96 2.35
CA MET A 255 9.44 -3.67 3.67
C MET A 255 8.47 -2.48 3.60
N LEU A 256 7.32 -2.66 4.24
CA LEU A 256 6.34 -1.63 4.49
C LEU A 256 6.20 -1.46 5.99
N VAL A 257 6.50 -0.27 6.51
CA VAL A 257 6.42 0.03 7.94
C VAL A 257 5.31 1.05 8.16
N VAL A 258 4.37 0.70 9.03
CA VAL A 258 3.22 1.53 9.39
C VAL A 258 3.32 1.90 10.87
N HIS A 259 3.33 3.19 11.16
CA HIS A 259 3.27 3.72 12.50
C HIS A 259 1.91 4.38 12.74
N SER A 260 1.34 4.13 13.92
CA SER A 260 0.07 4.74 14.34
C SER A 260 0.15 6.26 14.53
N ALA A 261 1.36 6.83 14.64
CA ALA A 261 1.58 8.27 14.84
C ALA A 261 2.83 8.74 14.06
N LEU A 262 2.84 10.04 13.73
CA LEU A 262 4.01 10.74 13.18
C LEU A 262 5.21 10.68 14.15
N PRO A 263 6.46 10.77 13.64
CA PRO A 263 7.63 10.97 14.49
C PRO A 263 7.41 12.12 15.47
N ASN A 264 7.80 11.96 16.74
CA ASN A 264 7.59 12.90 17.84
C ASN A 264 6.14 13.06 18.35
N HIS A 265 5.15 12.32 17.83
CA HIS A 265 3.74 12.51 18.19
C HIS A 265 3.13 11.36 19.01
N VAL A 266 2.11 11.71 19.80
CA VAL A 266 1.33 10.78 20.64
C VAL A 266 0.27 10.05 19.82
N SER A 267 0.02 8.77 20.16
CA SER A 267 -1.11 8.01 19.62
C SER A 267 -2.26 7.96 20.63
N TYR A 268 -3.48 8.29 20.21
CA TYR A 268 -4.66 8.31 21.08
C TYR A 268 -5.28 6.93 21.24
N ARG A 269 -5.78 6.69 22.46
CA ARG A 269 -6.39 5.43 22.88
C ARG A 269 -7.78 5.68 23.48
N ASP A 270 -8.72 4.81 23.13
CA ASP A 270 -9.97 4.65 23.87
C ASP A 270 -9.82 3.47 24.84
N PHE A 271 -10.11 3.70 26.12
CA PHE A 271 -9.88 2.75 27.20
C PHE A 271 -10.76 1.49 27.11
N GLU A 272 -11.91 1.56 26.43
CA GLU A 272 -12.85 0.43 26.30
C GLU A 272 -12.85 -0.18 24.90
N LYS A 273 -12.59 0.62 23.86
CA LYS A 273 -12.74 0.21 22.46
C LYS A 273 -11.42 -0.05 21.72
N GLY A 274 -10.28 0.16 22.39
CA GLY A 274 -8.96 0.06 21.75
C GLY A 274 -8.51 1.37 21.09
N THR A 275 -7.42 1.34 20.34
CA THR A 275 -6.86 2.54 19.69
C THR A 275 -7.59 2.87 18.39
N TRP A 276 -7.70 4.17 18.09
CA TRP A 276 -8.37 4.62 16.86
C TRP A 276 -7.73 4.05 15.60
N PHE A 277 -6.39 4.00 15.58
CA PHE A 277 -5.64 3.43 14.48
C PHE A 277 -6.00 1.95 14.26
N CYS A 278 -5.98 1.12 15.31
CA CYS A 278 -6.31 -0.29 15.17
C CYS A 278 -7.78 -0.50 14.76
N GLN A 279 -8.72 0.27 15.33
CA GLN A 279 -10.12 0.23 14.92
C GLN A 279 -10.31 0.54 13.44
N ASP A 280 -9.74 1.66 12.96
CA ASP A 280 -9.88 2.06 11.55
C ASP A 280 -9.16 1.08 10.62
N LEU A 281 -7.98 0.58 11.02
CA LEU A 281 -7.24 -0.42 10.28
C LEU A 281 -8.03 -1.73 10.15
N VAL A 282 -8.52 -2.28 11.25
CA VAL A 282 -9.34 -3.51 11.25
C VAL A 282 -10.59 -3.33 10.41
N GLN A 283 -11.27 -2.19 10.53
CA GLN A 283 -12.48 -1.93 9.76
C GLN A 283 -12.20 -1.88 8.25
N VAL A 284 -11.16 -1.15 7.83
CA VAL A 284 -10.79 -1.04 6.41
C VAL A 284 -10.30 -2.37 5.88
N LEU A 285 -9.43 -3.08 6.61
CA LEU A 285 -8.98 -4.40 6.22
C LEU A 285 -10.16 -5.34 6.02
N SER A 286 -11.09 -5.41 6.98
CA SER A 286 -12.26 -6.30 6.91
C SER A 286 -13.16 -6.02 5.70
N SER A 287 -13.28 -4.77 5.26
CA SER A 287 -14.14 -4.42 4.12
C SER A 287 -13.43 -4.51 2.77
N ASP A 288 -12.13 -4.24 2.72
CA ASP A 288 -11.45 -3.88 1.47
C ASP A 288 -10.37 -4.89 1.05
N TYR A 289 -9.93 -5.81 1.94
CA TYR A 289 -8.82 -6.73 1.67
C TYR A 289 -9.00 -7.62 0.43
N LEU A 290 -10.26 -7.81 0.02
CA LEU A 290 -10.63 -8.60 -1.13
C LEU A 290 -10.32 -7.91 -2.47
N ASN A 291 -10.31 -6.58 -2.51
CA ASN A 291 -10.35 -5.83 -3.77
C ASN A 291 -9.21 -4.83 -3.92
N ASP A 292 -8.74 -4.25 -2.81
CA ASP A 292 -7.82 -3.12 -2.83
C ASP A 292 -6.41 -3.53 -2.39
N PRO A 293 -5.36 -2.91 -2.96
CA PRO A 293 -3.99 -3.11 -2.46
C PRO A 293 -3.83 -2.47 -1.08
N LEU A 294 -2.92 -3.02 -0.28
CA LEU A 294 -2.65 -2.59 1.10
C LEU A 294 -2.38 -1.10 1.21
N GLU A 295 -1.66 -0.51 0.27
CA GLU A 295 -1.40 0.93 0.29
C GLU A 295 -2.67 1.77 0.17
N THR A 296 -3.60 1.38 -0.70
CA THR A 296 -4.89 2.08 -0.86
C THR A 296 -5.73 1.90 0.40
N MET A 297 -5.70 0.73 1.03
CA MET A 297 -6.33 0.53 2.33
C MET A 297 -5.73 1.45 3.39
N LEU A 298 -4.41 1.54 3.50
CA LEU A 298 -3.75 2.43 4.46
C LEU A 298 -4.06 3.92 4.21
N GLN A 299 -4.18 4.36 2.97
CA GLN A 299 -4.65 5.71 2.64
C GLN A 299 -6.09 5.96 3.12
N ARG A 300 -6.97 4.95 3.05
CA ARG A 300 -8.34 5.04 3.60
C ARG A 300 -8.33 5.11 5.12
N VAL A 301 -7.43 4.36 5.79
CA VAL A 301 -7.22 4.45 7.23
C VAL A 301 -6.80 5.86 7.61
N ASP A 302 -5.83 6.44 6.92
CA ASP A 302 -5.35 7.81 7.20
C ASP A 302 -6.46 8.86 7.03
N ARG A 303 -7.29 8.72 5.97
CA ARG A 303 -8.46 9.59 5.76
C ARG A 303 -9.50 9.46 6.88
N LYS A 304 -9.75 8.25 7.39
CA LYS A 304 -10.65 8.03 8.54
C LYS A 304 -10.06 8.61 9.83
N MET A 305 -8.76 8.46 10.04
CA MET A 305 -8.07 9.05 11.19
C MET A 305 -8.10 10.58 11.15
N GLY A 306 -7.92 11.19 9.97
CA GLY A 306 -7.89 12.65 9.79
C GLY A 306 -9.20 13.38 10.11
N ILE A 307 -10.33 12.67 10.17
CA ILE A 307 -11.64 13.20 10.60
C ILE A 307 -11.91 12.97 12.09
N ARG A 308 -11.13 12.14 12.79
CA ARG A 308 -11.27 11.93 14.23
C ARG A 308 -10.70 13.13 14.99
N LEU A 309 -11.35 13.49 16.09
CA LEU A 309 -10.95 14.57 16.99
C LEU A 309 -11.02 14.08 18.43
N SER A 310 -9.98 14.35 19.21
CA SER A 310 -9.98 13.94 20.62
C SER A 310 -10.91 14.84 21.42
N ALA A 311 -11.22 14.48 22.67
CA ALA A 311 -11.95 15.35 23.58
C ALA A 311 -11.27 16.71 23.79
N ARG A 312 -9.98 16.82 23.47
CA ARG A 312 -9.18 18.06 23.51
C ARG A 312 -8.99 18.69 22.11
N ASN A 313 -9.78 18.31 21.10
CA ASN A 313 -9.67 18.74 19.70
C ASN A 313 -8.34 18.42 19.01
N MET A 314 -7.64 17.38 19.47
CA MET A 314 -6.38 16.96 18.88
C MET A 314 -6.59 16.01 17.70
N LYS A 315 -5.65 16.01 16.75
CA LYS A 315 -5.63 15.11 15.59
C LYS A 315 -4.53 14.06 15.70
N GLN A 316 -4.68 12.99 14.93
CA GLN A 316 -3.66 11.95 14.76
C GLN A 316 -3.61 11.53 13.31
N VAL A 317 -2.39 11.35 12.80
CA VAL A 317 -2.10 10.96 11.43
C VAL A 317 -1.16 9.76 11.46
N THR A 318 -1.33 8.84 10.53
CA THR A 318 -0.45 7.67 10.41
C THR A 318 0.85 8.05 9.68
N HIS A 319 1.92 7.28 9.91
CA HIS A 319 3.16 7.45 9.17
C HIS A 319 3.54 6.14 8.50
N ILE A 320 3.83 6.18 7.20
CA ILE A 320 4.14 5.00 6.41
C ILE A 320 5.51 5.18 5.76
N ASP A 321 6.44 4.31 6.14
CA ASP A 321 7.76 4.22 5.52
C ASP A 321 7.80 3.04 4.54
N LYS A 322 8.34 3.28 3.35
CA LYS A 322 8.52 2.26 2.31
C LYS A 322 9.99 2.05 2.05
N TYR A 323 10.50 0.86 2.36
CA TYR A 323 11.89 0.50 2.10
C TYR A 323 11.94 -0.42 0.89
N GLY A 324 12.19 0.17 -0.28
CA GLY A 324 12.40 -0.58 -1.53
C GLY A 324 11.25 -1.52 -1.88
N LEU A 325 10.01 -1.11 -1.64
CA LEU A 325 8.81 -1.85 -2.06
C LEU A 325 8.73 -1.83 -3.59
N LYS A 326 8.64 -3.02 -4.21
CA LYS A 326 8.82 -3.19 -5.66
C LYS A 326 7.50 -3.39 -6.40
N ALA A 327 6.44 -3.69 -5.68
CA ALA A 327 5.14 -4.06 -6.21
C ALA A 327 4.02 -3.83 -5.18
N ASP A 328 2.78 -3.80 -5.66
CA ASP A 328 1.59 -3.70 -4.83
C ASP A 328 1.38 -5.00 -4.04
N ILE A 329 0.86 -4.87 -2.81
CA ILE A 329 0.47 -6.00 -1.98
C ILE A 329 -1.04 -6.13 -2.02
N TYR A 330 -1.56 -7.20 -2.62
CA TYR A 330 -2.97 -7.60 -2.54
C TYR A 330 -3.08 -8.83 -1.66
N PHE A 331 -4.05 -8.85 -0.74
CA PHE A 331 -4.31 -10.05 0.07
C PHE A 331 -5.20 -11.07 -0.63
N CYS A 332 -6.03 -10.63 -1.57
CA CYS A 332 -6.83 -11.51 -2.43
C CYS A 332 -6.64 -11.10 -3.90
N LEU A 333 -6.17 -12.04 -4.72
CA LEU A 333 -6.01 -11.83 -6.16
C LEU A 333 -7.24 -12.29 -6.96
N ASN A 334 -8.06 -13.20 -6.38
CA ASN A 334 -9.17 -13.85 -7.10
C ASN A 334 -10.35 -12.92 -7.40
N ASN A 335 -10.48 -11.82 -6.65
CA ASN A 335 -11.57 -10.86 -6.82
C ASN A 335 -11.17 -9.67 -7.69
N LEU A 336 -9.94 -9.63 -8.20
CA LEU A 336 -9.51 -8.58 -9.11
C LEU A 336 -10.12 -8.81 -10.49
N THR A 337 -10.74 -7.77 -11.04
CA THR A 337 -11.36 -7.79 -12.37
C THR A 337 -10.34 -8.01 -13.49
N GLU A 338 -9.08 -7.63 -13.26
CA GLU A 338 -7.90 -7.96 -14.08
C GLU A 338 -6.74 -8.36 -13.15
N LEU A 339 -6.11 -9.50 -13.40
CA LEU A 339 -4.96 -9.95 -12.61
C LEU A 339 -3.73 -9.06 -12.92
N PRO A 340 -3.14 -8.39 -11.93
CA PRO A 340 -1.86 -7.69 -12.09
C PRO A 340 -0.74 -8.68 -12.45
N GLU A 341 0.24 -8.23 -13.24
CA GLU A 341 1.44 -9.04 -13.49
C GLU A 341 2.20 -9.26 -12.18
N PHE A 342 2.66 -10.49 -11.94
CA PHE A 342 3.51 -10.74 -10.78
C PHE A 342 4.87 -10.05 -10.97
N TYR A 343 5.36 -9.45 -9.89
CA TYR A 343 6.75 -9.06 -9.79
C TYR A 343 7.64 -10.30 -9.95
N ILE A 344 8.52 -10.27 -10.95
CA ILE A 344 9.52 -11.32 -11.20
C ILE A 344 10.87 -10.77 -10.74
N PRO A 345 11.53 -11.37 -9.74
CA PRO A 345 12.86 -10.95 -9.28
C PRO A 345 13.89 -11.00 -10.42
N PHE A 346 14.85 -10.07 -10.41
CA PHE A 346 15.88 -9.99 -11.45
C PHE A 346 16.78 -11.23 -11.57
N ASN A 347 16.81 -12.11 -10.56
CA ASN A 347 17.68 -13.28 -10.51
C ASN A 347 16.97 -14.61 -10.83
N SER A 348 15.72 -14.60 -11.31
CA SER A 348 14.95 -15.82 -11.61
C SER A 348 15.01 -16.26 -13.08
N SER A 349 16.02 -15.83 -13.84
CA SER A 349 16.26 -16.24 -15.24
C SER A 349 17.41 -17.24 -15.37
#